data_AF-A0A7R7HVC6-F1
#
_entry.id   AF-A0A7R7HVC6-F1
#
_cell.length_a   1.000
_cell.length_b   1.000
_cell.length_c   1.000
_cell.angle_alpha   90.00
_cell.angle_beta   90.00
_cell.angle_gamma   90.00
#
_symmetry.space_group_name_H-M   'P 1'
#
loop_
_entity.id
_entity.type
_entity.pdbx_description
1 polymer ?
#
loop_
_entity_poly.entity_id
_entity_poly.type
_entity_poly.pdbx_seq_one_letter_code
_entity_poly.pdbx_strand_id
1 'polypeptide(L)'
;MLMLLHLLPAGEFAEVLAQLGCPFRVADLPHLIDYYLARTSHGSTLSALVHAWVLARAHRHQAEHYLDQVLSADTADIQGGTTAEGIHLGAMAGSVDLVRRCFAGIEVHDDALLVEPRWPAELGTLELRQRYQGHSLAVSIRHDQLTISSRPGRQHPIVVRHRGADHLLAPADTLRLTL
;
A
#
# COMPACT_ATOMS: atom_id res chain seq x y z
N MET A 1 15.57 1.52 -11.00
CA MET A 1 15.62 0.45 -9.97
C MET A 1 14.63 0.77 -8.85
N LEU A 2 13.34 0.93 -9.19
CA LEU A 2 12.27 1.22 -8.22
C LEU A 2 11.41 -0.02 -7.91
N MET A 3 11.45 -1.03 -8.78
CA MET A 3 10.72 -2.30 -8.60
C MET A 3 11.09 -3.05 -7.32
N LEU A 4 12.36 -3.05 -6.93
CA LEU A 4 12.79 -3.74 -5.69
C LEU A 4 12.18 -3.09 -4.46
N LEU A 5 12.01 -1.77 -4.46
CA LEU A 5 11.32 -1.06 -3.39
C LEU A 5 9.85 -1.46 -3.34
N HIS A 6 9.19 -1.69 -4.48
CA HIS A 6 7.81 -2.20 -4.51
C HIS A 6 7.66 -3.60 -3.90
N LEU A 7 8.68 -4.45 -4.03
CA LEU A 7 8.63 -5.83 -3.54
C LEU A 7 9.02 -5.96 -2.07
N LEU A 8 9.92 -5.11 -1.57
CA LEU A 8 10.54 -5.25 -0.25
C LEU A 8 10.21 -4.04 0.65
N PRO A 9 9.95 -4.26 1.96
CA PRO A 9 10.03 -3.20 2.96
C PRO A 9 11.37 -2.44 2.88
N ALA A 10 11.36 -1.15 3.22
CA ALA A 10 12.56 -0.32 3.06
C ALA A 10 13.75 -0.80 3.90
N GLY A 11 13.49 -1.38 5.08
CA GLY A 11 14.51 -2.01 5.92
C GLY A 11 15.13 -3.23 5.25
N GLU A 12 14.29 -4.17 4.78
CA GLU A 12 14.75 -5.38 4.08
C GLU A 12 15.53 -5.04 2.79
N PHE A 13 15.09 -4.02 2.04
CA PHE A 13 15.83 -3.52 0.89
C PHE A 13 17.24 -3.04 1.26
N ALA A 14 17.36 -2.27 2.36
CA ALA A 14 18.66 -1.79 2.83
C ALA A 14 19.56 -2.95 3.30
N GLU A 15 18.99 -3.96 3.96
CA GLU A 15 19.71 -5.17 4.38
C GLU A 15 20.25 -5.96 3.19
N VAL A 16 19.42 -6.17 2.16
CA VAL A 16 19.84 -6.87 0.93
C VAL A 16 20.99 -6.12 0.24
N LEU A 17 20.89 -4.79 0.12
CA LEU A 17 21.98 -3.99 -0.47
C LEU A 17 23.27 -4.08 0.36
N ALA A 18 23.17 -4.04 1.69
CA ALA A 18 24.31 -4.18 2.57
C ALA A 18 25.00 -5.55 2.40
N GLN A 19 24.21 -6.63 2.26
CA GLN A 19 24.73 -7.98 2.00
C GLN A 19 25.48 -8.08 0.66
N LEU A 20 25.09 -7.28 -0.34
CA LEU A 20 25.76 -7.18 -1.63
C LEU A 20 27.01 -6.28 -1.61
N GLY A 21 27.39 -5.74 -0.45
CA GLY A 21 28.54 -4.83 -0.31
C GLY A 21 28.23 -3.37 -0.68
N CYS A 22 26.96 -3.03 -0.84
CA CYS A 22 26.49 -1.68 -1.14
C CYS A 22 25.85 -1.06 0.12
N PRO A 23 26.62 -0.33 0.96
CA PRO A 23 26.07 0.27 2.16
C PRO A 23 24.97 1.27 1.78
N PHE A 24 23.76 1.04 2.29
CA PHE A 24 22.59 1.85 2.00
C PHE A 24 21.83 2.14 3.29
N ARG A 25 21.50 3.42 3.53
CA ARG A 25 20.66 3.80 4.68
C ARG A 25 19.25 4.02 4.18
N VAL A 26 18.26 3.57 4.96
CA VAL A 26 16.84 3.88 4.70
C VAL A 26 16.57 5.39 4.59
N ALA A 27 17.38 6.22 5.25
CA ALA A 27 17.30 7.68 5.12
C ALA A 27 17.64 8.20 3.71
N ASP A 28 18.35 7.41 2.88
CA ASP A 28 18.75 7.78 1.52
C ASP A 28 17.70 7.39 0.48
N LEU A 29 16.64 6.66 0.87
CA LEU A 29 15.55 6.23 -0.01
C LEU A 29 14.94 7.41 -0.79
N PRO A 30 14.59 8.56 -0.18
CA PRO A 30 13.98 9.68 -0.91
C PRO A 30 14.88 10.18 -2.05
N HIS A 31 16.19 10.33 -1.82
CA HIS A 31 17.12 10.75 -2.86
C HIS A 31 17.26 9.73 -4.00
N LEU A 32 17.28 8.43 -3.67
CA LEU A 32 17.28 7.36 -4.69
C LEU A 32 16.01 7.42 -5.55
N ILE A 33 14.88 7.66 -4.90
CA ILE A 33 13.58 7.80 -5.53
C ILE A 33 13.59 8.98 -6.49
N ASP A 34 13.93 10.18 -6.01
CA ASP A 34 14.01 11.41 -6.82
C ASP A 34 14.95 11.24 -8.01
N TYR A 35 16.11 10.61 -7.79
CA TYR A 35 17.09 10.37 -8.84
C TYR A 35 16.52 9.55 -10.01
N TYR A 36 15.79 8.47 -9.70
CA TYR A 36 15.18 7.62 -10.72
C TYR A 36 13.89 8.21 -11.30
N LEU A 37 13.09 8.91 -10.50
CA LEU A 37 11.89 9.62 -10.97
C LEU A 37 12.24 10.61 -12.08
N ALA A 38 13.29 11.41 -11.90
CA ALA A 38 13.72 12.41 -12.88
C ALA A 38 14.26 11.80 -14.20
N ARG A 39 14.51 10.49 -14.25
CA ARG A 39 15.19 9.80 -15.37
C ARG A 39 14.37 8.67 -15.99
N THR A 40 13.14 8.42 -15.51
CA THR A 40 12.29 7.34 -16.04
C THR A 40 11.24 7.90 -16.98
N SER A 41 11.26 7.47 -18.24
CA SER A 41 10.18 7.72 -19.20
C SER A 41 8.97 6.86 -18.84
N HIS A 42 7.81 7.46 -18.57
CA HIS A 42 6.58 6.78 -18.09
C HIS A 42 5.87 5.89 -19.12
N GLY A 43 6.60 5.25 -20.03
CA GLY A 43 6.05 4.51 -21.18
C GLY A 43 5.38 3.17 -20.87
N SER A 44 5.35 2.73 -19.60
CA SER A 44 4.74 1.47 -19.18
C SER A 44 3.81 1.67 -17.99
N THR A 45 2.60 1.09 -18.04
CA THR A 45 1.62 1.08 -16.92
C THR A 45 2.21 0.46 -15.65
N LEU A 46 3.12 -0.52 -15.77
CA LEU A 46 3.81 -1.11 -14.63
C LEU A 46 4.82 -0.13 -13.99
N SER A 47 5.39 0.78 -14.78
CA SER A 47 6.23 1.86 -14.26
C SER A 47 5.38 2.83 -13.43
N ALA A 48 4.19 3.22 -13.91
CA ALA A 48 3.29 4.11 -13.17
C ALA A 48 2.89 3.51 -11.81
N LEU A 49 2.60 2.21 -11.75
CA LEU A 49 2.31 1.49 -10.52
C LEU A 49 3.47 1.56 -9.51
N VAL A 50 4.68 1.23 -9.97
CA VAL A 50 5.88 1.24 -9.12
C VAL A 50 6.19 2.65 -8.63
N HIS A 51 5.96 3.68 -9.46
CA HIS A 51 6.11 5.07 -9.07
C HIS A 51 5.07 5.45 -8.01
N ALA A 52 3.79 5.11 -8.21
CA ALA A 52 2.72 5.36 -7.24
C ALA A 52 3.07 4.75 -5.87
N TRP A 53 3.55 3.50 -5.87
CA TRP A 53 3.90 2.77 -4.67
C TRP A 53 5.07 3.40 -3.91
N VAL A 54 6.10 3.78 -4.65
CA VAL A 54 7.30 4.42 -4.10
C VAL A 54 7.00 5.85 -3.60
N LEU A 55 6.25 6.63 -4.38
CA LEU A 55 5.80 7.97 -4.01
C LEU A 55 4.87 7.95 -2.81
N ALA A 56 4.03 6.93 -2.65
CA ALA A 56 3.19 6.81 -1.46
C ALA A 56 3.99 6.63 -0.16
N ARG A 57 5.27 6.24 -0.24
CA ARG A 57 6.19 6.23 0.90
C ARG A 57 6.94 7.55 1.07
N ALA A 58 7.35 8.22 -0.02
CA ALA A 58 8.23 9.39 0.01
C ALA A 58 7.56 10.76 -0.30
N HIS A 59 6.67 10.83 -1.29
CA HIS A 59 6.02 12.06 -1.78
C HIS A 59 4.51 11.84 -2.01
N ARG A 60 3.75 11.80 -0.92
CA ARG A 60 2.41 11.20 -0.87
C ARG A 60 1.34 11.91 -1.70
N HIS A 61 1.35 13.23 -1.77
CA HIS A 61 0.41 13.99 -2.61
C HIS A 61 0.58 13.65 -4.10
N GLN A 62 1.76 13.21 -4.53
CA GLN A 62 1.97 12.78 -5.91
C GLN A 62 1.41 11.37 -6.15
N ALA A 63 1.28 10.53 -5.13
CA ALA A 63 0.80 9.16 -5.27
C ALA A 63 -0.69 9.07 -5.67
N GLU A 64 -1.51 10.04 -5.28
CA GLU A 64 -2.92 10.14 -5.70
C GLU A 64 -3.05 10.32 -7.21
N HIS A 65 -2.22 11.19 -7.79
CA HIS A 65 -2.19 11.40 -9.24
C HIS A 65 -1.85 10.11 -10.00
N TYR A 66 -0.88 9.34 -9.50
CA TYR A 66 -0.53 8.07 -10.13
C TYR A 66 -1.56 6.97 -9.86
N LEU A 67 -2.25 6.97 -8.72
CA LEU A 67 -3.38 6.07 -8.48
C LEU A 67 -4.47 6.29 -9.53
N ASP A 68 -4.84 7.55 -9.79
CA ASP A 68 -5.83 7.91 -10.81
C ASP A 68 -5.41 7.44 -12.22
N GLN A 69 -4.14 7.64 -12.58
CA GLN A 69 -3.59 7.14 -13.85
C GLN A 69 -3.66 5.60 -13.96
N VAL A 70 -3.29 4.87 -12.90
CA VAL A 70 -3.32 3.40 -12.91
C VAL A 70 -4.76 2.88 -12.98
N LEU A 71 -5.70 3.51 -12.27
CA LEU A 71 -7.12 3.15 -12.32
C LEU A 71 -7.75 3.44 -13.69
N SER A 72 -7.28 4.49 -14.37
CA SER A 72 -7.81 4.92 -15.66
C SER A 72 -7.11 4.27 -16.87
N ALA A 73 -6.04 3.50 -16.65
CA ALA A 73 -5.16 3.01 -17.72
C ALA A 73 -5.90 2.23 -18.82
N ASP A 74 -6.71 1.24 -18.44
CA ASP A 74 -7.46 0.39 -19.37
C ASP A 74 -8.81 1.00 -19.77
N THR A 75 -9.42 1.81 -18.89
CA THR A 75 -10.75 2.39 -19.17
C THR A 75 -10.68 3.57 -20.14
N ALA A 76 -9.58 4.33 -20.09
CA ALA A 76 -9.34 5.47 -20.97
C ALA A 76 -8.29 5.18 -22.07
N ASP A 77 -7.79 3.94 -22.17
CA ASP A 77 -6.75 3.51 -23.12
C ASP A 77 -5.54 4.46 -23.15
N ILE A 78 -5.03 4.83 -21.97
CA ILE A 78 -4.04 5.91 -21.79
C ILE A 78 -2.73 5.59 -22.54
N GLN A 79 -2.41 4.31 -22.74
CA GLN A 79 -1.22 3.89 -23.48
C GLN A 79 -1.39 3.96 -25.00
N GLY A 80 -2.63 4.09 -25.51
CA GLY A 80 -2.93 4.21 -26.93
C GLY A 80 -2.82 2.89 -27.69
N GLY A 81 -3.88 2.09 -27.65
CA GLY A 81 -4.09 0.95 -28.55
C GLY A 81 -3.73 -0.43 -27.98
N THR A 82 -3.06 -0.52 -26.83
CA THR A 82 -2.67 -1.81 -26.23
C THR A 82 -3.80 -2.47 -25.43
N THR A 83 -4.81 -1.72 -25.00
CA THR A 83 -5.97 -2.28 -24.28
C THR A 83 -6.74 -3.28 -25.16
N ALA A 84 -6.80 -3.04 -26.47
CA ALA A 84 -7.44 -3.94 -27.43
C ALA A 84 -6.69 -5.29 -27.56
N GLU A 85 -5.40 -5.32 -27.20
CA GLU A 85 -4.59 -6.54 -27.17
C GLU A 85 -4.77 -7.34 -25.86
N GLY A 86 -5.32 -6.70 -24.83
CA GLY A 86 -5.69 -7.30 -23.55
C GLY A 86 -5.68 -6.28 -22.41
N ILE A 87 -6.44 -6.57 -21.34
CA ILE A 87 -6.39 -5.75 -20.11
C ILE A 87 -5.01 -5.89 -19.44
N HIS A 88 -4.51 -4.79 -18.88
CA HIS A 88 -3.23 -4.76 -18.17
C HIS A 88 -3.40 -5.31 -16.75
N LEU A 89 -3.62 -6.63 -16.63
CA LEU A 89 -3.96 -7.29 -15.38
C LEU A 89 -2.96 -7.02 -14.24
N GLY A 90 -1.67 -6.90 -14.55
CA GLY A 90 -0.65 -6.55 -13.56
C GLY A 90 -0.84 -5.15 -12.97
N ALA A 91 -1.25 -4.18 -13.79
CA ALA A 91 -1.57 -2.83 -13.33
C ALA A 91 -2.87 -2.81 -12.50
N MET A 92 -3.89 -3.55 -12.93
CA MET A 92 -5.15 -3.70 -12.18
C MET A 92 -4.96 -4.38 -10.83
N ALA A 93 -4.16 -5.45 -10.77
CA ALA A 93 -3.84 -6.10 -9.50
C ALA A 93 -3.00 -5.16 -8.61
N GLY A 94 -2.09 -4.41 -9.22
CA GLY A 94 -1.26 -3.42 -8.54
C GLY A 94 -2.05 -2.27 -7.92
N SER A 95 -3.12 -1.79 -8.56
CA SER A 95 -3.94 -0.70 -8.00
C SER A 95 -4.61 -1.12 -6.69
N VAL A 96 -5.07 -2.37 -6.60
CA VAL A 96 -5.62 -2.95 -5.37
C VAL A 96 -4.54 -3.03 -4.27
N ASP A 97 -3.33 -3.46 -4.62
CA ASP A 97 -2.21 -3.51 -3.68
C ASP A 97 -1.83 -2.11 -3.18
N LEU A 98 -1.80 -1.14 -4.09
CA LEU A 98 -1.53 0.27 -3.78
C LEU A 98 -2.55 0.83 -2.80
N VAL A 99 -3.85 0.64 -3.06
CA VAL A 99 -4.91 1.07 -2.12
C VAL A 99 -4.74 0.40 -0.75
N ARG A 100 -4.41 -0.89 -0.71
CA ARG A 100 -4.31 -1.64 0.54
C ARG A 100 -3.06 -1.32 1.37
N ARG A 101 -1.87 -1.39 0.77
CA ARG A 101 -0.61 -1.23 1.49
C ARG A 101 -0.23 0.23 1.65
N CYS A 102 -0.46 1.05 0.64
CA CYS A 102 0.03 2.43 0.63
C CYS A 102 -0.98 3.41 1.20
N PHE A 103 -2.26 3.30 0.83
CA PHE A 103 -3.30 4.22 1.30
C PHE A 103 -3.96 3.77 2.60
N ALA A 104 -4.41 2.52 2.68
CA ALA A 104 -4.93 1.95 3.92
C ALA A 104 -3.83 1.65 4.95
N GLY A 105 -2.57 1.57 4.50
CA GLY A 105 -1.42 1.38 5.38
C GLY A 105 -1.41 0.01 6.06
N ILE A 106 -1.98 -1.01 5.42
CA ILE A 106 -2.14 -2.33 6.02
C ILE A 106 -0.93 -3.20 5.69
N GLU A 107 -0.20 -3.59 6.73
CA GLU A 107 0.96 -4.47 6.65
C GLU A 107 0.87 -5.57 7.73
N VAL A 108 1.59 -6.66 7.53
CA VAL A 108 1.74 -7.72 8.53
C VAL A 108 3.21 -7.77 8.92
N HIS A 109 3.47 -7.60 10.21
CA HIS A 109 4.82 -7.59 10.75
C HIS A 109 4.78 -8.04 12.21
N ASP A 110 5.76 -8.85 12.64
CA ASP A 110 5.88 -9.37 14.01
C ASP A 110 4.57 -9.95 14.59
N ASP A 111 3.89 -10.80 13.82
CA ASP A 111 2.60 -11.41 14.18
C ASP A 111 1.48 -10.41 14.56
N ALA A 112 1.62 -9.15 14.11
CA ALA A 112 0.62 -8.11 14.25
C ALA A 112 0.12 -7.61 12.88
N LEU A 113 -1.13 -7.14 12.87
CA LEU A 113 -1.70 -6.37 11.77
C LEU A 113 -1.39 -4.89 11.99
N LEU A 114 -0.43 -4.35 11.26
CA LEU A 114 -0.11 -2.93 11.28
C LEU A 114 -1.13 -2.21 10.39
N VAL A 115 -1.67 -1.11 10.89
CA VAL A 115 -2.60 -0.27 10.14
C VAL A 115 -2.19 1.17 10.36
N GLU A 116 -1.74 1.84 9.29
CA GLU A 116 -1.30 3.24 9.30
C GLU A 116 -1.99 4.01 8.16
N PRO A 117 -3.30 4.32 8.29
CA PRO A 117 -4.06 4.91 7.21
C PRO A 117 -3.53 6.29 6.81
N ARG A 118 -3.39 6.52 5.51
CA ARG A 118 -3.23 7.83 4.90
C ARG A 118 -4.22 7.95 3.74
N TRP A 119 -5.51 7.82 4.06
CA TRP A 119 -6.60 7.94 3.08
C TRP A 119 -6.99 9.42 2.89
N PRO A 120 -7.03 9.93 1.64
CA PRO A 120 -7.42 11.32 1.37
C PRO A 120 -8.88 11.58 1.77
N ALA A 121 -9.14 12.73 2.39
CA ALA A 121 -10.46 13.05 2.93
C ALA A 121 -11.51 13.24 1.82
N GLU A 122 -11.07 13.80 0.70
CA GLU A 122 -11.83 14.06 -0.52
C GLU A 122 -12.36 12.78 -1.19
N LEU A 123 -11.72 11.62 -0.94
CA LEU A 123 -12.14 10.33 -1.48
C LEU A 123 -13.19 9.63 -0.60
N GLY A 124 -13.61 10.25 0.51
CA GLY A 124 -14.68 9.76 1.36
C GLY A 124 -14.27 8.59 2.24
N THR A 125 -15.01 7.48 2.19
CA THR A 125 -14.77 6.30 3.03
C THR A 125 -14.19 5.17 2.19
N LEU A 126 -13.06 4.62 2.62
CA LEU A 126 -12.52 3.37 2.08
C LEU A 126 -13.02 2.19 2.91
N GLU A 127 -13.68 1.22 2.25
CA GLU A 127 -14.07 -0.04 2.88
C GLU A 127 -13.41 -1.22 2.16
N LEU A 128 -12.79 -2.11 2.94
CA LEU A 128 -12.14 -3.30 2.41
C LEU A 128 -12.33 -4.50 3.35
N ARG A 129 -12.17 -5.70 2.78
CA ARG A 129 -12.19 -6.95 3.54
C ARG A 129 -10.84 -7.64 3.46
N GLN A 130 -10.39 -8.19 4.58
CA GLN A 130 -9.12 -8.88 4.68
C GLN A 130 -9.24 -10.15 5.52
N ARG A 131 -8.49 -11.18 5.15
CA ARG A 131 -8.29 -12.36 6.01
C ARG A 131 -6.93 -12.26 6.71
N TYR A 132 -6.91 -12.53 8.01
CA TYR A 132 -5.67 -12.53 8.80
C TYR A 132 -5.80 -13.47 9.99
N GLN A 133 -4.86 -14.41 10.15
CA GLN A 133 -4.86 -15.42 11.23
C GLN A 133 -6.24 -16.06 11.51
N GLY A 134 -6.97 -16.41 10.43
CA GLY A 134 -8.32 -17.00 10.54
C GLY A 134 -9.46 -15.99 10.72
N HIS A 135 -9.21 -14.74 11.08
CA HIS A 135 -10.22 -13.69 11.10
C HIS A 135 -10.65 -13.29 9.68
N SER A 136 -11.95 -13.02 9.51
CA SER A 136 -12.48 -12.22 8.40
C SER A 136 -12.75 -10.82 8.93
N LEU A 137 -11.92 -9.87 8.51
CA LEU A 137 -11.92 -8.48 8.95
C LEU A 137 -12.65 -7.61 7.92
N ALA A 138 -13.47 -6.68 8.41
CA ALA A 138 -13.93 -5.54 7.64
C ALA A 138 -13.25 -4.28 8.20
N VAL A 139 -12.54 -3.58 7.32
CA VAL A 139 -11.79 -2.37 7.63
C VAL A 139 -12.50 -1.20 6.94
N SER A 140 -12.79 -0.16 7.71
CA SER A 140 -13.39 1.09 7.23
C SER A 140 -12.49 2.25 7.67
N ILE A 141 -12.10 3.08 6.71
CA ILE A 141 -11.21 4.21 6.93
C ILE A 141 -11.91 5.46 6.43
N ARG A 142 -12.04 6.44 7.31
CA ARG A 142 -12.47 7.82 7.03
C ARG A 142 -11.32 8.75 7.38
N HIS A 143 -11.44 10.04 7.05
CA HIS A 143 -10.41 11.03 7.36
C HIS A 143 -10.05 11.14 8.86
N ASP A 144 -10.99 10.82 9.76
CA ASP A 144 -10.90 11.00 11.21
C ASP A 144 -10.97 9.70 12.02
N GLN A 145 -11.26 8.57 11.37
CA GLN A 145 -11.56 7.32 12.07
C GLN A 145 -11.15 6.09 11.27
N LEU A 146 -10.54 5.14 11.98
CA LEU A 146 -10.30 3.78 11.56
C LEU A 146 -11.23 2.84 12.36
N THR A 147 -11.99 2.00 11.65
CA THR A 147 -12.79 0.93 12.26
C THR A 147 -12.37 -0.42 11.70
N ILE A 148 -12.10 -1.38 12.57
CA ILE A 148 -11.77 -2.76 12.20
C ILE A 148 -12.71 -3.68 12.97
N SER A 149 -13.56 -4.40 12.25
CA SER A 149 -14.46 -5.39 12.85
C SER A 149 -14.07 -6.80 12.42
N SER A 150 -14.16 -7.74 13.35
CA SER A 150 -13.99 -9.14 13.06
C SER A 150 -15.33 -9.87 13.06
N ARG A 151 -15.55 -10.73 12.06
CA ARG A 151 -16.70 -11.65 12.10
C ARG A 151 -16.59 -12.65 13.26
N PRO A 152 -17.71 -13.15 13.78
CA PRO A 152 -17.72 -14.21 14.79
C PRO A 152 -16.93 -15.44 14.33
N GLY A 153 -16.28 -16.09 15.28
CA GLY A 153 -15.46 -17.28 15.04
C GLY A 153 -14.81 -17.81 16.32
N ARG A 154 -13.92 -18.79 16.19
CA ARG A 154 -13.26 -19.49 17.31
C ARG A 154 -11.74 -19.26 17.37
N GLN A 155 -11.22 -18.41 16.49
CA GLN A 155 -9.81 -18.06 16.45
C GLN A 155 -9.39 -17.23 17.66
N HIS A 156 -8.10 -17.26 17.99
CA HIS A 156 -7.55 -16.44 19.07
C HIS A 156 -7.57 -14.96 18.69
N PRO A 157 -7.68 -14.02 19.65
CA PRO A 157 -7.57 -12.60 19.36
C PRO A 157 -6.26 -12.25 18.66
N ILE A 158 -6.31 -11.27 17.75
CA ILE A 158 -5.14 -10.76 17.03
C ILE A 158 -4.68 -9.42 17.59
N VAL A 159 -3.39 -9.11 17.42
CA VAL A 159 -2.86 -7.77 17.68
C VAL A 159 -3.02 -6.90 16.45
N VAL A 160 -3.66 -5.75 16.63
CA VAL A 160 -3.70 -4.65 15.67
C VAL A 160 -2.82 -3.52 16.20
N ARG A 161 -1.82 -3.13 15.43
CA ARG A 161 -0.90 -2.05 15.78
C ARG A 161 -1.22 -0.80 14.98
N HIS A 162 -1.43 0.32 15.68
CA HIS A 162 -1.69 1.63 15.07
C HIS A 162 -0.93 2.72 15.85
N ARG A 163 -0.12 3.51 15.17
CA ARG A 163 0.76 4.56 15.73
C ARG A 163 1.66 4.06 16.87
N GLY A 164 2.14 2.82 16.74
CA GLY A 164 2.97 2.15 17.73
C GLY A 164 2.23 1.63 18.97
N ALA A 165 0.90 1.81 19.06
CA ALA A 165 0.08 1.24 20.12
C ALA A 165 -0.54 -0.09 19.67
N ASP A 166 -0.52 -1.08 20.57
CA ASP A 166 -1.08 -2.40 20.33
C ASP A 166 -2.50 -2.51 20.89
N HIS A 167 -3.40 -3.01 20.07
CA HIS A 167 -4.80 -3.23 20.40
C HIS A 167 -5.16 -4.68 20.13
N LEU A 168 -5.79 -5.35 21.09
CA LEU A 168 -6.26 -6.70 20.91
C LEU A 168 -7.65 -6.68 20.26
N LEU A 169 -7.84 -7.44 19.18
CA LEU A 169 -9.13 -7.61 18.52
C LEU A 169 -9.59 -9.07 18.60
N ALA A 170 -10.64 -9.31 19.39
CA ALA A 170 -11.24 -10.62 19.51
C ALA A 170 -12.19 -10.94 18.31
N PRO A 171 -12.53 -12.23 18.08
CA PRO A 171 -13.63 -12.57 17.18
C PRO A 171 -14.94 -11.90 17.61
N ALA A 172 -15.77 -11.51 16.65
CA ALA A 172 -17.02 -10.77 16.88
C ALA A 172 -16.87 -9.37 17.51
N ASP A 173 -15.64 -8.86 17.64
CA ASP A 173 -15.37 -7.55 18.24
C ASP A 173 -15.11 -6.47 17.18
N THR A 174 -15.14 -5.21 17.59
CA THR A 174 -14.86 -4.04 16.74
C THR A 174 -13.95 -3.05 17.44
N LEU A 175 -12.79 -2.82 16.84
CA LEU A 175 -11.85 -1.77 17.22
C LEU A 175 -12.17 -0.47 16.48
N ARG A 176 -12.21 0.65 17.21
CA ARG A 176 -12.37 1.99 16.65
C ARG A 176 -11.27 2.90 17.18
N LEU A 177 -10.57 3.57 16.26
CA LEU A 177 -9.42 4.43 16.54
C LEU A 177 -9.60 5.77 15.82
N THR A 178 -9.14 6.85 16.45
CA THR A 178 -9.09 8.19 15.84
C THR A 178 -7.80 8.36 15.05
N LEU A 179 -7.90 8.95 13.86
CA LEU A 179 -6.79 9.28 12.97
C LEU A 179 -6.36 10.74 13.16
#